data_AF-A0A7X4CB38-F1
#
_entry.id   AF-A0A7X4CB38-F1
#
_cell.length_a   1.000
_cell.length_b   1.000
_cell.length_c   1.000
_cell.angle_alpha   90.00
_cell.angle_beta   90.00
_cell.angle_gamma   90.00
#
_symmetry.space_group_name_H-M   'P 1'
#
loop_
_entity.id
_entity.type
_entity.pdbx_description
1 polymer ?
#
loop_
_entity_poly.entity_id
_entity_poly.type
_entity_poly.pdbx_seq_one_letter_code
_entity_poly.pdbx_strand_id
1 'polypeptide(L)'
;GELKNYGVWNPVESVAGGQGSLTMAQIYTKHTLQHRSPALGGLMDCLFTQEEQKLDLREGFRGRPPIGSALMSAIALDDSIHAKTWGRFLGNVRQAAKGGEDVCIHMFGSVFGGTGASGVPTVGQLLRNWLKNEGIQKARLNASLLLPYFNFKDHGTKDTGLHAEASNFQLNTGAALQYLSQDGAQDFNQVYLLGSDAKVDYDFSIGGASQANGAHLVELLAVLGLRDGLSSTEQDVAAYTLSRHNQGSVNWSDLPDSAVTRRALVRGARLAVVWRNNISLDLEAADGQRLKRFFVGAPWATRFYSSSSGEAGTLGSPEDKDAKRAADQWAECLLTWLKQLCSSTGGALEQKLLNPARLDVRPTHLESLDDLVYGSDSATAGKRATDVENLKIQLDKRRARGLSPQGTAGLLDTLWELCDQP
;
A
#
# COMPACT_ATOMS: atom_id res chain seq x y z
N GLY A 1 -14.15 -1.53 10.94
CA GLY A 1 -13.15 -2.05 11.89
C GLY A 1 -12.14 -0.97 12.18
N GLU A 2 -11.40 -1.09 13.28
CA GLU A 2 -10.30 -0.19 13.62
C GLU A 2 -9.06 -0.57 12.80
N LEU A 3 -8.40 0.40 12.16
CA LEU A 3 -7.10 0.18 11.52
C LEU A 3 -6.00 0.37 12.57
N LYS A 4 -5.19 -0.67 12.79
CA LYS A 4 -4.07 -0.64 13.74
C LYS A 4 -2.75 -0.70 12.98
N ASN A 5 -1.89 0.29 13.21
CA ASN A 5 -0.52 0.26 12.71
C ASN A 5 0.41 -0.35 13.77
N TYR A 6 1.05 -1.46 13.44
CA TYR A 6 2.00 -2.14 14.34
C TYR A 6 3.43 -1.60 14.22
N GLY A 7 3.71 -0.77 13.22
CA GLY A 7 5.02 -0.19 12.95
C GLY A 7 5.83 -0.99 11.94
N VAL A 8 7.09 -0.57 11.76
CA VAL A 8 8.05 -1.23 10.87
C VAL A 8 8.89 -2.22 11.69
N TRP A 9 9.12 -3.40 11.16
CA TRP A 9 10.04 -4.38 11.73
C TRP A 9 11.27 -4.54 10.87
N ASN A 10 12.44 -4.50 11.50
CA ASN A 10 13.73 -4.76 10.87
C ASN A 10 14.29 -6.12 11.34
N PRO A 11 14.36 -7.12 10.45
CA PRO A 11 14.92 -8.43 10.78
C PRO A 11 16.40 -8.36 11.22
N VAL A 12 17.15 -7.40 10.68
CA VAL A 12 18.57 -7.21 10.98
C VAL A 12 18.78 -6.78 12.43
N GLU A 13 18.00 -5.81 12.92
CA GLU A 13 18.09 -5.32 14.30
C GLU A 13 17.75 -6.42 15.31
N SER A 14 16.84 -7.32 14.94
CA SER A 14 16.41 -8.43 15.80
C SER A 14 17.53 -9.43 16.03
N VAL A 15 18.42 -9.62 15.03
CA VAL A 15 19.58 -10.53 15.12
C VAL A 15 20.83 -9.81 15.66
N ALA A 16 21.01 -8.54 15.31
CA ALA A 16 22.20 -7.77 15.68
C ALA A 16 22.22 -7.28 17.14
N GLY A 17 21.11 -7.43 17.89
CA GLY A 17 21.02 -6.98 19.28
C GLY A 17 21.27 -5.48 19.46
N GLY A 18 20.98 -4.67 18.44
CA GLY A 18 21.25 -3.23 18.42
C GLY A 18 22.68 -2.81 18.06
N GLN A 19 23.58 -3.73 17.67
CA GLN A 19 24.88 -3.36 17.10
C GLN A 19 24.75 -2.89 15.64
N GLY A 20 25.55 -1.87 15.30
CA GLY A 20 25.33 -1.00 14.13
C GLY A 20 25.43 -1.66 12.75
N SER A 21 26.10 -2.79 12.56
CA SER A 21 26.19 -3.46 11.25
C SER A 21 26.11 -4.98 11.42
N LEU A 22 25.26 -5.63 10.62
CA LEU A 22 25.17 -7.08 10.56
C LEU A 22 25.54 -7.53 9.15
N THR A 23 26.53 -8.42 9.09
CA THR A 23 27.02 -9.05 7.87
C THR A 23 26.69 -10.53 7.88
N MET A 24 26.68 -11.13 6.69
CA MET A 24 26.44 -12.56 6.55
C MET A 24 27.51 -13.41 7.29
N ALA A 25 28.78 -12.98 7.26
CA ALA A 25 29.85 -13.63 8.01
C ALA A 25 29.58 -13.65 9.53
N GLN A 26 28.92 -12.62 10.07
CA GLN A 26 28.54 -12.56 11.48
C GLN A 26 27.35 -13.48 11.79
N ILE A 27 26.34 -13.54 10.92
CA ILE A 27 25.17 -14.43 11.09
C ILE A 27 25.60 -15.89 11.21
N TYR A 28 26.46 -16.35 10.30
CA TYR A 28 26.96 -17.73 10.33
C TYR A 28 28.08 -17.95 11.34
N THR A 29 28.50 -16.92 12.08
CA THR A 29 29.66 -16.98 12.98
C THR A 29 30.89 -17.56 12.27
N LYS A 30 31.20 -17.08 11.06
CA LYS A 30 32.17 -17.69 10.14
C LYS A 30 33.50 -18.03 10.79
N HIS A 31 34.04 -17.14 11.63
CA HIS A 31 35.29 -17.39 12.37
C HIS A 31 35.18 -18.67 13.22
N THR A 32 34.07 -18.83 13.96
CA THR A 32 33.78 -20.03 14.74
C THR A 32 33.64 -21.27 13.87
N LEU A 33 32.95 -21.16 12.72
CA LEU A 33 32.82 -22.27 11.75
C LEU A 33 34.18 -22.68 11.20
N GLN A 34 35.04 -21.74 10.81
CA GLN A 34 36.37 -22.05 10.25
C GLN A 34 37.26 -22.78 11.25
N HIS A 35 37.16 -22.45 12.55
CA HIS A 35 37.94 -23.12 13.60
C HIS A 35 37.34 -24.46 14.03
N ARG A 36 36.01 -24.56 14.18
CA ARG A 36 35.35 -25.77 14.69
C ARG A 36 35.05 -26.80 13.60
N SER A 37 34.84 -26.35 12.37
CA SER A 37 34.56 -27.20 11.21
C SER A 37 35.07 -26.55 9.92
N PRO A 38 36.38 -26.70 9.62
CA PRO A 38 37.01 -26.09 8.45
C PRO A 38 36.30 -26.43 7.13
N ALA A 39 35.71 -27.61 7.03
CA ALA A 39 34.93 -28.03 5.86
C ALA A 39 33.67 -27.17 5.65
N LEU A 40 32.94 -26.83 6.73
CA LEU A 40 31.78 -25.93 6.65
C LEU A 40 32.20 -24.49 6.34
N GLY A 41 33.33 -24.04 6.91
CA GLY A 41 33.93 -22.76 6.54
C GLY A 41 34.30 -22.67 5.07
N GLY A 42 34.91 -23.73 4.52
CA GLY A 42 35.24 -23.84 3.09
C GLY A 42 33.99 -23.88 2.20
N LEU A 43 32.95 -24.60 2.60
CA LEU A 43 31.67 -24.62 1.87
C LEU A 43 31.05 -23.22 1.80
N MET A 44 31.09 -22.45 2.90
CA MET A 44 30.63 -21.06 2.90
C MET A 44 31.42 -20.19 1.92
N ASP A 45 32.74 -20.37 1.84
CA ASP A 45 33.60 -19.67 0.87
C ASP A 45 33.36 -20.09 -0.59
N CYS A 46 32.82 -21.30 -0.82
CA CYS A 46 32.38 -21.73 -2.15
C CYS A 46 31.00 -21.19 -2.54
N LEU A 47 30.07 -21.09 -1.59
CA LEU A 47 28.70 -20.68 -1.85
C LEU A 47 28.52 -19.16 -1.94
N PHE A 48 29.37 -18.39 -1.28
CA PHE A 48 29.23 -16.94 -1.17
C PHE A 48 30.55 -16.23 -1.41
N THR A 49 30.52 -15.20 -2.25
CA THR A 49 31.69 -14.36 -2.54
C THR A 49 32.13 -13.56 -1.31
N GLN A 50 33.39 -13.13 -1.26
CA GLN A 50 33.89 -12.31 -0.15
C GLN A 50 33.15 -10.97 -0.03
N GLU A 51 32.63 -10.44 -1.13
CA GLU A 51 31.81 -9.22 -1.13
C GLU A 51 30.43 -9.48 -0.50
N GLU A 52 29.74 -10.56 -0.89
CA GLU A 52 28.45 -10.96 -0.30
C GLU A 52 28.58 -11.25 1.20
N GLN A 53 29.67 -11.87 1.62
CA GLN A 53 29.90 -12.19 3.03
C GLN A 53 30.07 -10.95 3.92
N LYS A 54 30.56 -9.83 3.35
CA LYS A 54 30.82 -8.55 4.04
C LYS A 54 29.70 -7.52 3.86
N LEU A 55 28.66 -7.87 3.11
CA LEU A 55 27.54 -6.98 2.81
C LEU A 55 26.84 -6.51 4.10
N ASP A 56 26.60 -5.20 4.23
CA ASP A 56 25.73 -4.66 5.28
C ASP A 56 24.26 -4.94 4.93
N LEU A 57 23.59 -5.73 5.75
CA LEU A 57 22.25 -6.23 5.49
C LEU A 57 21.14 -5.21 5.80
N ARG A 58 21.45 -4.06 6.41
CA ARG A 58 20.47 -3.01 6.77
C ARG A 58 19.80 -2.36 5.56
N GLU A 59 20.51 -2.29 4.43
CA GLU A 59 20.01 -1.69 3.19
C GLU A 59 19.22 -2.69 2.32
N GLY A 60 18.95 -3.89 2.84
CA GLY A 60 18.28 -4.98 2.13
C GLY A 60 19.25 -5.97 1.50
N PHE A 61 18.71 -7.06 0.96
CA PHE A 61 19.54 -8.19 0.48
C PHE A 61 20.00 -8.06 -0.96
N ARG A 62 19.82 -6.86 -1.57
CA ARG A 62 20.38 -6.45 -2.87
C ARG A 62 20.24 -7.49 -3.99
N GLY A 63 19.06 -8.11 -4.10
CA GLY A 63 18.78 -9.10 -5.14
C GLY A 63 19.38 -10.49 -4.90
N ARG A 64 19.83 -10.81 -3.67
CA ARG A 64 20.40 -12.10 -3.27
C ARG A 64 19.49 -12.81 -2.26
N PRO A 65 18.49 -13.60 -2.70
CA PRO A 65 17.59 -14.31 -1.80
C PRO A 65 18.30 -15.22 -0.76
N PRO A 66 19.36 -15.98 -1.10
CA PRO A 66 20.01 -16.88 -0.14
C PRO A 66 20.53 -16.17 1.13
N ILE A 67 21.03 -14.94 0.98
CA ILE A 67 21.51 -14.12 2.11
C ILE A 67 20.34 -13.75 3.04
N GLY A 68 19.21 -13.40 2.45
CA GLY A 68 18.00 -13.08 3.21
C GLY A 68 17.43 -14.28 3.94
N SER A 69 17.36 -15.44 3.27
CA SER A 69 16.85 -16.68 3.90
C SER A 69 17.71 -17.11 5.07
N ALA A 70 19.04 -16.94 4.98
CA ALA A 70 19.95 -17.17 6.09
C ALA A 70 19.64 -16.32 7.32
N LEU A 71 19.47 -15.00 7.12
CA LEU A 71 19.12 -14.06 8.19
C LEU A 71 17.77 -14.41 8.80
N MET A 72 16.76 -14.64 7.95
CA MET A 72 15.39 -14.89 8.40
C MET A 72 15.27 -16.21 9.17
N SER A 73 16.00 -17.25 8.77
CA SER A 73 16.05 -18.52 9.53
C SER A 73 16.75 -18.39 10.87
N ALA A 74 17.67 -17.43 11.03
CA ALA A 74 18.28 -17.13 12.32
C ALA A 74 17.32 -16.37 13.27
N ILE A 75 16.23 -15.81 12.73
CA ILE A 75 15.18 -15.17 13.52
C ILE A 75 14.25 -16.26 14.02
N ALA A 76 14.54 -16.78 15.22
CA ALA A 76 13.54 -17.53 15.95
C ALA A 76 12.38 -16.58 16.28
N LEU A 77 11.19 -16.84 15.73
CA LEU A 77 9.94 -16.23 16.19
C LEU A 77 9.56 -16.74 17.60
N ASP A 78 10.50 -17.05 18.48
CA ASP A 78 10.22 -17.44 19.87
C ASP A 78 10.89 -16.44 20.84
N ASP A 79 12.19 -16.17 20.64
CA ASP A 79 12.93 -15.17 21.44
C ASP A 79 12.73 -13.72 20.95
N SER A 80 12.45 -13.52 19.65
CA SER A 80 12.20 -12.19 19.06
C SER A 80 10.74 -11.72 19.16
N ILE A 81 9.83 -12.57 19.68
CA ILE A 81 8.41 -12.24 19.93
C ILE A 81 8.27 -10.99 20.82
N HIS A 82 9.25 -10.69 21.67
CA HIS A 82 9.25 -9.51 22.53
C HIS A 82 9.70 -8.21 21.85
N ALA A 83 10.11 -8.25 20.58
CA ALA A 83 10.20 -7.04 19.79
C ALA A 83 8.80 -6.41 19.70
N LYS A 84 8.66 -5.17 20.21
CA LYS A 84 7.37 -4.50 20.50
C LYS A 84 6.31 -4.63 19.39
N THR A 85 6.73 -4.66 18.12
CA THR A 85 5.89 -4.78 16.92
C THR A 85 5.25 -6.16 16.78
N TRP A 86 6.05 -7.24 16.70
CA TRP A 86 5.55 -8.60 16.51
C TRP A 86 4.73 -9.09 17.70
N GLY A 87 5.19 -8.84 18.93
CA GLY A 87 4.45 -9.26 20.12
C GLY A 87 3.04 -8.68 20.20
N ARG A 88 2.86 -7.42 19.78
CA ARG A 88 1.53 -6.78 19.73
C ARG A 88 0.66 -7.35 18.62
N PHE A 89 1.22 -7.54 17.43
CA PHE A 89 0.51 -8.14 16.29
C PHE A 89 0.04 -9.56 16.61
N LEU A 90 0.96 -10.43 17.04
CA LEU A 90 0.68 -11.82 17.40
C LEU A 90 -0.24 -11.92 18.62
N GLY A 91 -0.11 -11.01 19.60
CA GLY A 91 -1.02 -10.91 20.73
C GLY A 91 -2.46 -10.63 20.31
N ASN A 92 -2.67 -9.68 19.39
CA ASN A 92 -4.00 -9.38 18.87
C ASN A 92 -4.57 -10.53 18.02
N VAL A 93 -3.73 -11.19 17.21
CA VAL A 93 -4.12 -12.39 16.46
C VAL A 93 -4.59 -13.50 17.41
N ARG A 94 -3.81 -13.79 18.45
CA ARG A 94 -4.15 -14.78 19.48
C ARG A 94 -5.46 -14.43 20.18
N GLN A 95 -5.67 -13.16 20.53
CA GLN A 95 -6.88 -12.70 21.20
C GLN A 95 -8.11 -12.87 20.32
N ALA A 96 -8.05 -12.42 19.06
CA ALA A 96 -9.14 -12.55 18.09
C ALA A 96 -9.50 -14.02 17.86
N ALA A 97 -8.49 -14.87 17.61
CA ALA A 97 -8.69 -16.31 17.41
C ALA A 97 -9.33 -16.99 18.63
N LYS A 98 -8.87 -16.69 19.85
CA LYS A 98 -9.46 -17.23 21.09
C LYS A 98 -10.86 -16.69 21.38
N GLY A 99 -11.16 -15.48 20.89
CA GLY A 99 -12.49 -14.87 20.93
C GLY A 99 -13.47 -15.49 19.92
N GLY A 100 -13.01 -16.38 19.05
CA GLY A 100 -13.83 -17.02 18.01
C GLY A 100 -13.98 -16.18 16.74
N GLU A 101 -13.17 -15.13 16.56
CA GLU A 101 -13.14 -14.34 15.33
C GLU A 101 -12.38 -15.08 14.22
N ASP A 102 -12.82 -14.89 12.98
CA ASP A 102 -12.10 -15.38 11.80
C ASP A 102 -10.86 -14.52 11.54
N VAL A 103 -9.68 -15.13 11.70
CA VAL A 103 -8.40 -14.44 11.49
C VAL A 103 -7.88 -14.71 10.07
N CYS A 104 -7.63 -13.64 9.32
CA CYS A 104 -6.92 -13.69 8.04
C CYS A 104 -5.64 -12.86 8.13
N ILE A 105 -4.50 -13.50 7.91
CA ILE A 105 -3.20 -12.86 7.75
C ILE A 105 -2.87 -12.85 6.26
N HIS A 106 -2.64 -11.68 5.67
CA HIS A 106 -2.29 -11.54 4.26
C HIS A 106 -0.93 -10.87 4.11
N MET A 107 -0.02 -11.52 3.38
CA MET A 107 1.33 -11.05 3.14
C MET A 107 1.44 -10.43 1.75
N PHE A 108 2.25 -9.38 1.63
CA PHE A 108 2.58 -8.76 0.35
C PHE A 108 4.10 -8.77 0.19
N GLY A 109 4.60 -9.17 -0.96
CA GLY A 109 6.03 -9.04 -1.25
C GLY A 109 6.40 -9.38 -2.67
N SER A 110 7.46 -8.75 -3.18
CA SER A 110 8.02 -9.05 -4.49
C SER A 110 8.98 -10.24 -4.42
N VAL A 111 8.76 -11.25 -5.24
CA VAL A 111 9.60 -12.46 -5.28
C VAL A 111 10.73 -12.40 -6.32
N PHE A 112 10.88 -11.25 -6.97
CA PHE A 112 11.98 -10.98 -7.90
C PHE A 112 13.13 -10.16 -7.29
N GLY A 113 12.87 -9.46 -6.18
CA GLY A 113 13.89 -8.74 -5.40
C GLY A 113 14.55 -9.64 -4.35
N GLY A 114 15.59 -9.15 -3.67
CA GLY A 114 16.30 -9.95 -2.65
C GLY A 114 15.49 -10.16 -1.37
N THR A 115 14.89 -9.09 -0.84
CA THR A 115 14.18 -9.10 0.45
C THR A 115 12.85 -9.82 0.41
N GLY A 116 11.99 -9.56 -0.58
CA GLY A 116 10.70 -10.22 -0.65
C GLY A 116 10.82 -11.70 -1.02
N ALA A 117 11.73 -12.06 -1.95
CA ALA A 117 11.93 -13.45 -2.38
C ALA A 117 12.41 -14.38 -1.26
N SER A 118 13.15 -13.84 -0.29
CA SER A 118 13.59 -14.59 0.89
C SER A 118 12.62 -14.44 2.06
N GLY A 119 12.10 -13.23 2.29
CA GLY A 119 11.29 -12.91 3.46
C GLY A 119 9.91 -13.54 3.42
N VAL A 120 9.20 -13.52 2.29
CA VAL A 120 7.81 -14.01 2.25
C VAL A 120 7.72 -15.52 2.52
N PRO A 121 8.49 -16.39 1.84
CA PRO A 121 8.58 -17.82 2.17
C PRO A 121 8.87 -18.07 3.65
N THR A 122 9.95 -17.49 4.17
CA THR A 122 10.43 -17.80 5.52
C THR A 122 9.48 -17.26 6.60
N VAL A 123 9.02 -16.02 6.48
CA VAL A 123 8.05 -15.45 7.45
C VAL A 123 6.71 -16.19 7.37
N GLY A 124 6.28 -16.61 6.18
CA GLY A 124 5.07 -17.40 6.00
C GLY A 124 5.15 -18.74 6.75
N GLN A 125 6.24 -19.49 6.55
CA GLN A 125 6.49 -20.74 7.26
C GLN A 125 6.54 -20.55 8.78
N LEU A 126 7.26 -19.53 9.24
CA LEU A 126 7.39 -19.23 10.67
C LEU A 126 6.03 -18.86 11.29
N LEU A 127 5.20 -18.07 10.60
CA LEU A 127 3.83 -17.74 11.02
C LEU A 127 2.93 -18.98 11.06
N ARG A 128 3.01 -19.85 10.05
CA ARG A 128 2.24 -21.10 10.02
C ARG A 128 2.61 -21.99 11.20
N ASN A 129 3.90 -22.13 11.49
CA ASN A 129 4.37 -22.91 12.64
C ASN A 129 3.93 -22.29 13.96
N TRP A 130 4.00 -20.96 14.10
CA TRP A 130 3.50 -20.26 15.28
C TRP A 130 2.00 -20.50 15.50
N LEU A 131 1.17 -20.39 14.44
CA LEU A 131 -0.26 -20.67 14.51
C LEU A 131 -0.55 -22.11 14.96
N LYS A 132 0.21 -23.09 14.45
CA LYS A 132 0.11 -24.50 14.86
C LYS A 132 0.46 -24.68 16.34
N ASN A 133 1.55 -24.07 16.81
CA ASN A 133 2.00 -24.15 18.20
C ASN A 133 1.01 -23.50 19.18
N GLU A 134 0.34 -22.43 18.77
CA GLU A 134 -0.71 -21.77 19.54
C GLU A 134 -2.06 -22.51 19.52
N GLY A 135 -2.19 -23.59 18.73
CA GLY A 135 -3.45 -24.31 18.54
C GLY A 135 -4.47 -23.52 17.71
N ILE A 136 -4.05 -22.50 16.96
CA ILE A 136 -4.93 -21.67 16.12
C ILE A 136 -5.06 -22.32 14.74
N GLN A 137 -6.05 -23.19 14.57
CA GLN A 137 -6.22 -23.95 13.33
C GLN A 137 -7.01 -23.21 12.24
N LYS A 138 -7.92 -22.29 12.62
CA LYS A 138 -8.85 -21.62 11.68
C LYS A 138 -8.26 -20.36 11.03
N ALA A 139 -7.06 -19.95 11.40
CA ALA A 139 -6.45 -18.75 10.81
C ALA A 139 -5.98 -19.03 9.38
N ARG A 140 -6.40 -18.16 8.46
CA ARG A 140 -5.96 -18.20 7.05
C ARG A 140 -4.69 -17.37 6.88
N LEU A 141 -3.73 -17.94 6.15
CA LEU A 141 -2.49 -17.26 5.77
C LEU A 141 -2.42 -17.17 4.26
N ASN A 142 -2.56 -15.97 3.73
CA ASN A 142 -2.58 -15.69 2.30
C ASN A 142 -1.37 -14.85 1.89
N ALA A 143 -1.02 -14.86 0.61
CA ALA A 143 0.04 -13.99 0.08
C ALA A 143 -0.28 -13.46 -1.32
N SER A 144 0.01 -12.17 -1.56
CA SER A 144 0.13 -11.60 -2.90
C SER A 144 1.62 -11.42 -3.23
N LEU A 145 2.10 -12.23 -4.17
CA LEU A 145 3.48 -12.28 -4.60
C LEU A 145 3.63 -11.54 -5.91
N LEU A 146 4.41 -10.46 -5.88
CA LEU A 146 4.67 -9.67 -7.08
C LEU A 146 5.78 -10.35 -7.87
N LEU A 147 5.45 -10.74 -9.10
CA LEU A 147 6.38 -11.13 -10.17
C LEU A 147 6.93 -9.86 -10.84
N PRO A 148 8.00 -9.94 -11.65
CA PRO A 148 8.58 -8.75 -12.28
C PRO A 148 7.53 -7.90 -13.02
N TYR A 149 7.51 -6.60 -12.73
CA TYR A 149 6.62 -5.63 -13.38
C TYR A 149 7.31 -4.29 -13.71
N PHE A 150 8.61 -4.18 -13.44
CA PHE A 150 9.41 -3.00 -13.75
C PHE A 150 10.87 -3.39 -14.03
N ASN A 151 11.63 -2.48 -14.63
CA ASN A 151 13.09 -2.51 -14.69
C ASN A 151 13.69 -1.20 -14.15
N PHE A 152 15.02 -1.10 -14.19
CA PHE A 152 15.76 0.12 -13.92
C PHE A 152 16.32 0.69 -15.22
N LYS A 153 16.26 2.02 -15.38
CA LYS A 153 16.81 2.71 -16.57
C LYS A 153 18.31 2.53 -16.72
N ASP A 154 19.02 2.55 -15.59
CA ASP A 154 20.46 2.38 -15.53
C ASP A 154 20.82 1.05 -14.88
N HIS A 155 21.83 0.37 -15.44
CA HIS A 155 22.58 -0.65 -14.74
C HIS A 155 23.58 0.08 -13.84
N GLY A 156 23.59 -0.18 -12.54
CA GLY A 156 24.53 0.47 -11.62
C GLY A 156 25.95 0.45 -12.20
N THR A 157 26.68 1.56 -12.10
CA THR A 157 28.06 1.60 -12.60
C THR A 157 28.94 0.64 -11.79
N LYS A 158 30.12 0.25 -12.31
CA LYS A 158 31.05 -0.64 -11.57
C LYS A 158 31.39 -0.15 -10.15
N ASP A 159 31.24 1.15 -9.87
CA ASP A 159 31.49 1.75 -8.56
C ASP A 159 30.28 1.70 -7.59
N THR A 160 29.11 1.21 -8.03
CA THR A 160 27.91 1.11 -7.17
C THR A 160 27.94 -0.07 -6.18
N GLY A 161 28.91 -0.98 -6.32
CA GLY A 161 29.02 -2.19 -5.48
C GLY A 161 27.91 -3.21 -5.77
N LEU A 162 27.76 -4.22 -4.88
CA LEU A 162 26.73 -5.25 -5.02
C LEU A 162 25.34 -4.60 -4.96
N HIS A 163 24.49 -4.81 -5.97
CA HIS A 163 23.14 -4.23 -6.05
C HIS A 163 22.15 -5.19 -6.75
N ALA A 164 20.86 -4.89 -6.66
CA ALA A 164 19.83 -5.66 -7.36
C ALA A 164 19.84 -5.31 -8.86
N GLU A 165 20.05 -6.31 -9.71
CA GLU A 165 20.01 -6.15 -11.15
C GLU A 165 18.70 -6.71 -11.73
N ALA A 166 18.08 -5.98 -12.66
CA ALA A 166 16.86 -6.41 -13.31
C ALA A 166 17.04 -7.71 -14.14
N SER A 167 18.26 -7.98 -14.61
CA SER A 167 18.65 -9.24 -15.27
C SER A 167 18.43 -10.47 -14.37
N ASN A 168 18.61 -10.31 -13.05
CA ASN A 168 18.50 -11.38 -12.06
C ASN A 168 17.06 -11.57 -11.56
N PHE A 169 16.13 -10.66 -11.89
CA PHE A 169 14.74 -10.73 -11.44
C PHE A 169 14.04 -12.02 -11.88
N GLN A 170 14.26 -12.46 -13.13
CA GLN A 170 13.67 -13.69 -13.66
C GLN A 170 14.20 -14.93 -12.91
N LEU A 171 15.52 -15.00 -12.70
CA LEU A 171 16.16 -16.11 -11.99
C LEU A 171 15.70 -16.19 -10.53
N ASN A 172 15.67 -15.04 -9.83
CA ASN A 172 15.18 -14.96 -8.45
C ASN A 172 13.71 -15.40 -8.34
N THR A 173 12.88 -14.96 -9.30
CA THR A 173 11.47 -15.37 -9.37
C THR A 173 11.35 -16.88 -9.55
N GLY A 174 12.11 -17.47 -10.46
CA GLY A 174 12.10 -18.91 -10.69
C GLY A 174 12.43 -19.71 -9.44
N ALA A 175 13.46 -19.31 -8.69
CA ALA A 175 13.84 -19.95 -7.44
C ALA A 175 12.74 -19.84 -6.36
N ALA A 176 12.13 -18.65 -6.21
CA ALA A 176 11.05 -18.46 -5.24
C ALA A 176 9.78 -19.25 -5.60
N LEU A 177 9.42 -19.32 -6.89
CA LEU A 177 8.29 -20.12 -7.37
C LEU A 177 8.53 -21.61 -7.21
N GLN A 178 9.77 -22.09 -7.34
CA GLN A 178 10.12 -23.48 -7.08
C GLN A 178 9.83 -23.87 -5.62
N TYR A 179 10.24 -23.04 -4.66
CA TYR A 179 9.88 -23.24 -3.24
C TYR A 179 8.36 -23.31 -3.05
N LEU A 180 7.62 -22.34 -3.61
CA LEU A 180 6.16 -22.30 -3.46
C LEU A 180 5.46 -23.51 -4.09
N SER A 181 6.01 -24.04 -5.18
CA SER A 181 5.50 -25.25 -5.81
C SER A 181 5.70 -26.52 -4.97
N GLN A 182 6.77 -26.56 -4.16
CA GLN A 182 7.12 -27.73 -3.35
C GLN A 182 6.48 -27.68 -1.97
N ASP A 183 6.59 -26.52 -1.31
CA ASP A 183 6.25 -26.37 0.11
C ASP A 183 5.13 -25.33 0.35
N GLY A 184 4.83 -24.47 -0.62
CA GLY A 184 3.92 -23.32 -0.45
C GLY A 184 2.50 -23.70 0.00
N ALA A 185 2.00 -24.87 -0.43
CA ALA A 185 0.70 -25.38 -0.02
C ALA A 185 0.63 -25.78 1.47
N GLN A 186 1.78 -26.01 2.12
CA GLN A 186 1.82 -26.29 3.55
C GLN A 186 1.77 -25.02 4.41
N ASP A 187 2.26 -23.91 3.86
CA ASP A 187 2.38 -22.64 4.56
C ASP A 187 1.16 -21.74 4.31
N PHE A 188 0.73 -21.60 3.06
CA PHE A 188 -0.28 -20.64 2.63
C PHE A 188 -1.59 -21.34 2.24
N ASN A 189 -2.72 -20.69 2.57
CA ASN A 189 -4.04 -21.08 2.11
C ASN A 189 -4.28 -20.61 0.67
N GLN A 190 -3.87 -19.38 0.34
CA GLN A 190 -4.03 -18.80 -1.00
C GLN A 190 -2.81 -17.96 -1.38
N VAL A 191 -2.34 -18.12 -2.62
CA VAL A 191 -1.21 -17.38 -3.18
C VAL A 191 -1.63 -16.75 -4.51
N TYR A 192 -1.55 -15.42 -4.59
CA TYR A 192 -1.81 -14.65 -5.81
C TYR A 192 -0.48 -14.27 -6.45
N LEU A 193 -0.25 -14.69 -7.70
CA LEU A 193 0.95 -14.34 -8.46
C LEU A 193 0.61 -13.21 -9.43
N LEU A 194 1.29 -12.07 -9.31
CA LEU A 194 0.92 -10.85 -10.05
C LEU A 194 2.15 -10.20 -10.70
N GLY A 195 2.16 -10.12 -12.02
CA GLY A 195 3.26 -9.54 -12.80
C GLY A 195 2.76 -8.74 -13.99
N SER A 196 3.70 -8.12 -14.71
CA SER A 196 3.40 -7.42 -15.96
C SER A 196 4.59 -7.49 -16.92
N ASP A 197 4.33 -7.94 -18.15
CA ASP A 197 5.30 -7.82 -19.25
C ASP A 197 5.44 -6.37 -19.74
N ALA A 198 4.40 -5.56 -19.52
CA ALA A 198 4.44 -4.11 -19.71
C ALA A 198 5.18 -3.48 -18.52
N LYS A 199 6.51 -3.53 -18.57
CA LYS A 199 7.39 -3.07 -17.48
C LYS A 199 7.62 -1.56 -17.55
N VAL A 200 7.53 -0.91 -16.39
CA VAL A 200 7.93 0.50 -16.22
C VAL A 200 9.43 0.56 -15.94
N ASP A 201 10.13 1.54 -16.49
CA ASP A 201 11.53 1.78 -16.14
C ASP A 201 11.63 2.88 -15.07
N TYR A 202 12.03 2.50 -13.87
CA TYR A 202 12.28 3.42 -12.76
C TYR A 202 13.75 3.83 -12.71
N ASP A 203 14.03 4.95 -12.05
CA ASP A 203 15.41 5.36 -11.79
C ASP A 203 16.07 4.39 -10.79
N PHE A 204 17.35 4.12 -10.97
CA PHE A 204 18.07 3.19 -10.12
C PHE A 204 18.26 3.76 -8.70
N SER A 205 18.09 2.89 -7.70
CA SER A 205 18.39 3.18 -6.30
C SER A 205 18.97 1.92 -5.64
N ILE A 206 19.91 2.12 -4.72
CA ILE A 206 20.54 1.04 -3.94
C ILE A 206 19.51 0.35 -3.01
N GLY A 207 18.43 1.05 -2.65
CA GLY A 207 17.32 0.52 -1.84
C GLY A 207 16.88 1.47 -0.72
N GLY A 208 16.00 0.96 0.14
CA GLY A 208 15.50 1.66 1.33
C GLY A 208 14.66 2.90 1.01
N ALA A 209 14.78 3.95 1.83
CA ALA A 209 13.99 5.17 1.69
C ALA A 209 14.27 5.96 0.38
N SER A 210 15.38 5.66 -0.30
CA SER A 210 15.72 6.29 -1.58
C SER A 210 15.04 5.63 -2.78
N GLN A 211 14.46 4.43 -2.61
CA GLN A 211 13.73 3.73 -3.66
C GLN A 211 12.25 4.14 -3.64
N ALA A 212 11.94 5.26 -4.28
CA ALA A 212 10.60 5.85 -4.33
C ALA A 212 9.90 5.57 -5.69
N ASN A 213 9.67 4.28 -5.99
CA ASN A 213 8.97 3.89 -7.21
C ASN A 213 7.52 4.39 -7.19
N GLY A 214 7.02 4.90 -8.32
CA GLY A 214 5.62 5.31 -8.45
C GLY A 214 4.68 4.11 -8.42
N ALA A 215 3.50 4.28 -7.82
CA ALA A 215 2.48 3.24 -7.71
C ALA A 215 2.16 2.56 -9.06
N HIS A 216 1.98 1.25 -9.05
CA HIS A 216 1.76 0.45 -10.26
C HIS A 216 0.45 -0.36 -10.19
N LEU A 217 -0.17 -0.64 -11.35
CA LEU A 217 -1.41 -1.41 -11.43
C LEU A 217 -1.32 -2.79 -10.76
N VAL A 218 -0.15 -3.44 -10.87
CA VAL A 218 0.13 -4.74 -10.24
C VAL A 218 -0.05 -4.67 -8.71
N GLU A 219 0.27 -3.54 -8.08
CA GLU A 219 0.10 -3.33 -6.64
C GLU A 219 -1.38 -3.16 -6.26
N LEU A 220 -2.17 -2.47 -7.10
CA LEU A 220 -3.63 -2.44 -6.93
C LEU A 220 -4.22 -3.85 -7.03
N LEU A 221 -3.82 -4.64 -8.03
CA LEU A 221 -4.27 -6.03 -8.17
C LEU A 221 -3.89 -6.88 -6.94
N ALA A 222 -2.74 -6.62 -6.32
CA ALA A 222 -2.31 -7.31 -5.12
C ALA A 222 -3.25 -7.06 -3.95
N VAL A 223 -3.70 -5.81 -3.77
CA VAL A 223 -4.69 -5.43 -2.75
C VAL A 223 -6.07 -6.01 -3.05
N LEU A 224 -6.45 -6.12 -4.34
CA LEU A 224 -7.69 -6.81 -4.70
C LEU A 224 -7.63 -8.31 -4.36
N GLY A 225 -6.44 -8.94 -4.42
CA GLY A 225 -6.22 -10.30 -3.92
C GLY A 225 -6.45 -10.43 -2.41
N LEU A 226 -6.12 -9.43 -1.59
CA LEU A 226 -6.50 -9.42 -0.17
C LEU A 226 -8.03 -9.41 -0.02
N ARG A 227 -8.74 -8.56 -0.77
CA ARG A 227 -10.21 -8.50 -0.69
C ARG A 227 -10.84 -9.84 -1.04
N ASP A 228 -10.40 -10.43 -2.15
CA ASP A 228 -10.83 -11.76 -2.59
C ASP A 228 -10.54 -12.83 -1.52
N GLY A 229 -9.34 -12.79 -0.95
CA GLY A 229 -8.96 -13.67 0.15
C GLY A 229 -9.83 -13.48 1.39
N LEU A 230 -10.26 -12.27 1.73
CA LEU A 230 -11.16 -12.04 2.86
C LEU A 230 -12.55 -12.66 2.63
N SER A 231 -13.07 -12.63 1.40
CA SER A 231 -14.38 -13.18 1.03
C SER A 231 -14.38 -14.68 0.69
N SER A 232 -13.21 -15.23 0.34
CA SER A 232 -13.08 -16.64 -0.03
C SER A 232 -13.39 -17.54 1.16
N THR A 233 -14.46 -18.31 1.04
CA THR A 233 -14.57 -19.60 1.75
C THR A 233 -13.64 -20.57 1.01
N GLU A 234 -13.03 -21.53 1.72
CA GLU A 234 -12.15 -22.55 1.13
C GLU A 234 -12.86 -23.26 -0.03
N GLN A 235 -12.69 -22.74 -1.25
CA GLN A 235 -13.08 -23.39 -2.48
C GLN A 235 -11.78 -23.93 -3.07
N ASP A 236 -11.80 -25.21 -3.45
CA ASP A 236 -10.75 -25.87 -4.23
C ASP A 236 -10.69 -25.27 -5.66
N VAL A 237 -10.32 -24.00 -5.77
CA VAL A 237 -10.06 -23.36 -7.05
C VAL A 237 -8.60 -23.56 -7.38
N ALA A 238 -8.34 -24.32 -8.45
CA ALA A 238 -7.00 -24.69 -8.86
C ALA A 238 -6.13 -23.48 -9.27
N ALA A 239 -6.72 -22.43 -9.85
CA ALA A 239 -6.08 -21.14 -10.13
C ALA A 239 -7.09 -20.08 -10.61
N TYR A 240 -6.85 -18.80 -10.30
CA TYR A 240 -7.49 -17.66 -10.97
C TYR A 240 -6.52 -17.02 -11.96
N THR A 241 -7.00 -16.72 -13.17
CA THR A 241 -6.25 -15.95 -14.17
C THR A 241 -6.96 -14.64 -14.47
N LEU A 242 -6.19 -13.56 -14.60
CA LEU A 242 -6.70 -12.26 -15.02
C LEU A 242 -6.30 -12.01 -16.47
N SER A 243 -7.27 -11.65 -17.30
CA SER A 243 -7.06 -11.27 -18.70
C SER A 243 -7.54 -9.85 -18.92
N ARG A 244 -6.84 -9.12 -19.79
CA ARG A 244 -7.29 -7.81 -20.26
C ARG A 244 -8.16 -7.97 -21.50
N HIS A 245 -9.20 -7.14 -21.62
CA HIS A 245 -10.03 -7.07 -22.82
C HIS A 245 -9.23 -6.63 -24.05
N ASN A 246 -8.24 -5.76 -23.87
CA ASN A 246 -7.37 -5.28 -24.94
C ASN A 246 -5.89 -5.39 -24.52
N GLN A 247 -5.02 -5.83 -25.43
CA GLN A 247 -3.59 -5.98 -25.13
C GLN A 247 -2.90 -4.64 -24.80
N GLY A 248 -3.33 -3.56 -25.46
CA GLY A 248 -2.75 -2.22 -25.33
C GLY A 248 -3.45 -1.33 -24.31
N SER A 249 -4.49 -1.80 -23.60
CA SER A 249 -5.10 -0.98 -22.55
C SER A 249 -5.73 -1.79 -21.41
N VAL A 250 -5.83 -1.17 -20.24
CA VAL A 250 -6.58 -1.65 -19.09
C VAL A 250 -7.70 -0.67 -18.80
N ASN A 251 -8.91 -1.16 -18.57
CA ASN A 251 -10.06 -0.36 -18.17
C ASN A 251 -10.78 -0.99 -16.96
N TRP A 252 -11.85 -0.35 -16.49
CA TRP A 252 -12.58 -0.79 -15.30
C TRP A 252 -13.12 -2.22 -15.40
N SER A 253 -13.53 -2.70 -16.58
CA SER A 253 -14.04 -4.07 -16.76
C SER A 253 -12.96 -5.15 -16.58
N ASP A 254 -11.69 -4.78 -16.68
CA ASP A 254 -10.56 -5.70 -16.53
C ASP A 254 -10.19 -5.91 -15.05
N LEU A 255 -10.79 -5.16 -14.12
CA LEU A 255 -10.52 -5.26 -12.69
C LEU A 255 -11.48 -6.26 -11.99
N PRO A 256 -10.98 -7.07 -11.04
CA PRO A 256 -11.82 -7.88 -10.16
C PRO A 256 -12.87 -7.05 -9.41
N ASP A 257 -14.10 -7.58 -9.32
CA ASP A 257 -15.31 -6.90 -8.85
C ASP A 257 -15.39 -5.44 -9.33
N SER A 258 -15.25 -5.26 -10.64
CA SER A 258 -15.13 -3.96 -11.31
C SER A 258 -16.11 -2.91 -10.79
N ALA A 259 -17.38 -3.25 -10.56
CA ALA A 259 -18.39 -2.33 -10.02
C ALA A 259 -18.03 -1.80 -8.62
N VAL A 260 -17.61 -2.68 -7.71
CA VAL A 260 -17.24 -2.33 -6.33
C VAL A 260 -15.92 -1.55 -6.33
N THR A 261 -14.92 -2.05 -7.05
CA THR A 261 -13.59 -1.43 -7.18
C THR A 261 -13.70 -0.03 -7.78
N ARG A 262 -14.45 0.10 -8.88
CA ARG A 262 -14.71 1.39 -9.54
C ARG A 262 -15.40 2.35 -8.60
N ARG A 263 -16.51 1.96 -7.98
CA ARG A 263 -17.26 2.83 -7.06
C ARG A 263 -16.37 3.36 -5.94
N ALA A 264 -15.59 2.49 -5.29
CA ALA A 264 -14.72 2.87 -4.18
C ALA A 264 -13.60 3.83 -4.61
N LEU A 265 -12.87 3.51 -5.69
CA LEU A 265 -11.76 4.35 -6.18
C LEU A 265 -12.27 5.69 -6.73
N VAL A 266 -13.36 5.69 -7.50
CA VAL A 266 -13.97 6.91 -8.05
C VAL A 266 -14.48 7.82 -6.93
N ARG A 267 -15.16 7.26 -5.92
CA ARG A 267 -15.63 8.03 -4.76
C ARG A 267 -14.49 8.69 -4.01
N GLY A 268 -13.40 7.94 -3.74
CA GLY A 268 -12.19 8.48 -3.12
C GLY A 268 -11.52 9.57 -3.95
N ALA A 269 -11.39 9.35 -5.26
CA ALA A 269 -10.83 10.33 -6.19
C ALA A 269 -11.66 11.63 -6.21
N ARG A 270 -12.98 11.52 -6.36
CA ARG A 270 -13.91 12.67 -6.35
C ARG A 270 -13.81 13.45 -5.04
N LEU A 271 -13.84 12.76 -3.90
CA LEU A 271 -13.70 13.40 -2.59
C LEU A 271 -12.37 14.14 -2.49
N ALA A 272 -11.26 13.50 -2.83
CA ALA A 272 -9.93 14.12 -2.71
C ALA A 272 -9.77 15.34 -3.64
N VAL A 273 -10.26 15.25 -4.88
CA VAL A 273 -10.26 16.37 -5.84
C VAL A 273 -11.10 17.53 -5.32
N VAL A 274 -12.35 17.29 -4.91
CA VAL A 274 -13.26 18.33 -4.39
C VAL A 274 -12.73 18.94 -3.10
N TRP A 275 -12.17 18.11 -2.23
CA TRP A 275 -11.59 18.54 -0.97
C TRP A 275 -10.44 19.51 -1.18
N ARG A 276 -9.40 19.11 -1.92
CA ARG A 276 -8.20 19.94 -2.10
C ARG A 276 -8.43 21.16 -2.98
N ASN A 277 -9.22 21.02 -4.04
CA ASN A 277 -9.37 22.08 -5.04
C ASN A 277 -10.50 23.06 -4.74
N ASN A 278 -11.36 22.81 -3.75
CA ASN A 278 -12.48 23.70 -3.45
C ASN A 278 -12.71 23.85 -1.95
N ILE A 279 -13.01 22.76 -1.23
CA ILE A 279 -13.45 22.85 0.17
C ILE A 279 -12.32 23.35 1.06
N SER A 280 -11.11 22.82 0.93
CA SER A 280 -9.96 23.29 1.71
C SER A 280 -9.63 24.75 1.41
N LEU A 281 -9.71 25.17 0.15
CA LEU A 281 -9.49 26.57 -0.24
C LEU A 281 -10.53 27.49 0.39
N ASP A 282 -11.80 27.06 0.43
CA ASP A 282 -12.87 27.80 1.10
C ASP A 282 -12.60 27.92 2.61
N LEU A 283 -12.17 26.82 3.26
CA LEU A 283 -11.84 26.81 4.69
C LEU A 283 -10.62 27.70 5.00
N GLU A 284 -9.59 27.68 4.15
CA GLU A 284 -8.42 28.56 4.25
C GLU A 284 -8.80 30.03 4.07
N ALA A 285 -9.68 30.32 3.10
CA ALA A 285 -10.18 31.68 2.88
C ALA A 285 -11.03 32.20 4.05
N ALA A 286 -11.62 31.32 4.87
CA ALA A 286 -12.40 31.71 6.04
C ALA A 286 -11.53 32.25 7.18
N ASP A 287 -10.27 31.82 7.29
CA ASP A 287 -9.36 32.26 8.35
C ASP A 287 -9.06 33.76 8.24
N GLY A 288 -9.27 34.48 9.35
CA GLY A 288 -9.09 35.94 9.41
C GLY A 288 -10.23 36.76 8.80
N GLN A 289 -11.28 36.13 8.26
CA GLN A 289 -12.48 36.82 7.78
C GLN A 289 -13.58 36.92 8.84
N ARG A 290 -14.50 37.87 8.65
CA ARG A 290 -15.76 37.89 9.41
C ARG A 290 -16.62 36.71 8.95
N LEU A 291 -16.88 35.74 9.82
CA LEU A 291 -17.65 34.53 9.50
C LEU A 291 -19.00 34.81 8.83
N LYS A 292 -19.71 35.87 9.24
CA LYS A 292 -20.95 36.30 8.57
C LYS A 292 -20.78 36.57 7.08
N ARG A 293 -19.66 37.17 6.66
CA ARG A 293 -19.34 37.45 5.25
C ARG A 293 -18.96 36.16 4.53
N PHE A 294 -18.17 35.30 5.17
CA PHE A 294 -17.80 34.00 4.61
C PHE A 294 -19.04 33.15 4.32
N PHE A 295 -20.01 33.07 5.24
CA PHE A 295 -21.24 32.30 5.05
C PHE A 295 -22.14 32.81 3.91
N VAL A 296 -21.98 34.05 3.45
CA VAL A 296 -22.66 34.53 2.23
C VAL A 296 -22.08 33.84 0.99
N GLY A 297 -20.75 33.65 0.93
CA GLY A 297 -20.07 32.98 -0.17
C GLY A 297 -20.06 31.45 -0.06
N ALA A 298 -20.16 30.90 1.16
CA ALA A 298 -20.20 29.47 1.43
C ALA A 298 -21.36 29.11 2.39
N PRO A 299 -22.63 29.16 1.94
CA PRO A 299 -23.79 28.88 2.80
C PRO A 299 -23.74 27.49 3.44
N TRP A 300 -23.21 26.50 2.71
CA TRP A 300 -23.03 25.13 3.18
C TRP A 300 -22.24 25.04 4.50
N ALA A 301 -21.30 25.95 4.75
CA ALA A 301 -20.45 25.91 5.93
C ALA A 301 -21.23 26.15 7.23
N THR A 302 -22.38 26.85 7.16
CA THR A 302 -23.27 27.06 8.32
C THR A 302 -23.86 25.76 8.87
N ARG A 303 -23.82 24.66 8.10
CA ARG A 303 -24.26 23.33 8.54
C ARG A 303 -23.24 22.62 9.43
N PHE A 304 -21.98 22.95 9.27
CA PHE A 304 -20.87 22.23 9.90
C PHE A 304 -20.19 23.05 10.99
N TYR A 305 -20.21 24.38 10.87
CA TYR A 305 -19.55 25.29 11.79
C TYR A 305 -20.53 26.30 12.39
N SER A 306 -20.44 26.52 13.70
CA SER A 306 -21.20 27.57 14.39
C SER A 306 -20.48 28.92 14.32
N SER A 307 -21.23 30.02 14.25
CA SER A 307 -20.65 31.35 14.49
C SER A 307 -20.52 31.60 15.98
N SER A 308 -19.30 31.60 16.53
CA SER A 308 -19.03 32.25 17.82
C SER A 308 -18.87 33.76 17.58
N SER A 309 -19.79 34.54 18.16
CA SER A 309 -19.73 35.99 18.43
C SER A 309 -18.83 36.88 17.53
N GLY A 310 -19.45 37.61 16.60
CA GLY A 310 -19.21 39.04 16.30
C GLY A 310 -17.85 39.55 15.76
N GLU A 311 -16.72 38.96 16.13
CA GLU A 311 -15.37 39.43 15.79
C GLU A 311 -14.74 38.61 14.65
N ALA A 312 -13.55 39.00 14.19
CA ALA A 312 -12.76 38.22 13.24
C ALA A 312 -12.31 36.92 13.93
N GLY A 313 -13.11 35.85 13.76
CA GLY A 313 -12.87 34.55 14.36
C GLY A 313 -12.28 33.57 13.36
N THR A 314 -11.59 32.55 13.85
CA THR A 314 -11.18 31.40 13.03
C THR A 314 -12.33 30.41 12.90
N LEU A 315 -12.50 29.81 11.72
CA LEU A 315 -13.55 28.83 11.49
C LEU A 315 -13.22 27.51 12.20
N GLY A 316 -14.16 26.99 12.98
CA GLY A 316 -14.00 25.70 13.68
C GLY A 316 -13.09 25.74 14.91
N SER A 317 -13.05 24.61 15.61
CA SER A 317 -12.19 24.35 16.77
C SER A 317 -10.74 24.00 16.35
N PRO A 318 -9.79 23.89 17.28
CA PRO A 318 -8.48 23.29 16.99
C PRO A 318 -8.58 21.89 16.38
N GLU A 319 -9.53 21.07 16.87
CA GLU A 319 -9.79 19.73 16.32
C GLU A 319 -10.25 19.79 14.86
N ASP A 320 -11.05 20.80 14.50
CA ASP A 320 -11.48 21.02 13.10
C ASP A 320 -10.31 21.35 12.18
N LYS A 321 -9.31 22.09 12.68
CA LYS A 321 -8.09 22.44 11.95
C LYS A 321 -7.16 21.23 11.80
N ASP A 322 -7.06 20.41 12.83
CA ASP A 322 -6.30 19.16 12.77
C ASP A 322 -6.95 18.16 11.82
N ALA A 323 -8.29 18.02 11.87
CA ALA A 323 -9.05 17.22 10.93
C ALA A 323 -8.90 17.71 9.48
N LYS A 324 -8.93 19.04 9.27
CA LYS A 324 -8.67 19.63 7.94
C LYS A 324 -7.27 19.26 7.44
N ARG A 325 -6.24 19.43 8.29
CA ARG A 325 -4.85 19.11 7.93
C ARG A 325 -4.67 17.64 7.61
N ALA A 326 -5.30 16.76 8.38
CA ALA A 326 -5.28 15.32 8.13
C ALA A 326 -5.97 14.98 6.80
N ALA A 327 -7.11 15.61 6.50
CA ALA A 327 -7.81 15.44 5.23
C ALA A 327 -7.03 15.99 4.03
N ASP A 328 -6.30 17.10 4.21
CA ASP A 328 -5.41 17.64 3.19
C ASP A 328 -4.28 16.65 2.85
N GLN A 329 -3.61 16.14 3.89
CA GLN A 329 -2.53 15.15 3.73
C GLN A 329 -3.05 13.85 3.11
N TRP A 330 -4.21 13.36 3.55
CA TRP A 330 -4.84 12.17 2.98
C TRP A 330 -5.19 12.36 1.51
N ALA A 331 -5.83 13.49 1.16
CA ALA A 331 -6.25 13.75 -0.20
C ALA A 331 -5.04 13.95 -1.13
N GLU A 332 -4.00 14.67 -0.70
CA GLU A 332 -2.76 14.83 -1.47
C GLU A 332 -2.04 13.50 -1.68
N CYS A 333 -1.97 12.66 -0.63
CA CYS A 333 -1.40 11.32 -0.73
C CYS A 333 -2.19 10.45 -1.72
N LEU A 334 -3.52 10.43 -1.61
CA LEU A 334 -4.38 9.66 -2.50
C LEU A 334 -4.29 10.15 -3.95
N LEU A 335 -4.34 11.46 -4.20
CA LEU A 335 -4.24 12.03 -5.54
C LEU A 335 -2.88 11.72 -6.17
N THR A 336 -1.80 11.81 -5.40
CA THR A 336 -0.45 11.43 -5.85
C THR A 336 -0.42 9.95 -6.24
N TRP A 337 -0.95 9.08 -5.37
CA TRP A 337 -1.00 7.64 -5.63
C TRP A 337 -1.85 7.30 -6.86
N LEU A 338 -3.04 7.90 -7.02
CA LEU A 338 -3.92 7.69 -8.17
C LEU A 338 -3.29 8.20 -9.47
N LYS A 339 -2.58 9.34 -9.40
CA LYS A 339 -1.86 9.90 -10.54
C LYS A 339 -0.73 8.97 -10.96
N GLN A 340 0.07 8.47 -10.02
CA GLN A 340 1.11 7.48 -10.28
C GLN A 340 0.51 6.21 -10.88
N LEU A 341 -0.51 5.63 -10.25
CA LEU A 341 -1.21 4.45 -10.75
C LEU A 341 -1.60 4.61 -12.23
N CYS A 342 -2.25 5.72 -12.58
CA CYS A 342 -2.76 5.96 -13.93
C CYS A 342 -1.70 6.47 -14.94
N SER A 343 -0.47 6.77 -14.50
CA SER A 343 0.62 7.30 -15.36
C SER A 343 1.85 6.41 -15.43
N SER A 344 2.06 5.54 -14.44
CA SER A 344 3.12 4.53 -14.40
C SER A 344 2.73 3.35 -15.27
N THR A 345 2.73 3.58 -16.58
CA THR A 345 2.45 2.58 -17.60
C THR A 345 3.74 2.11 -18.26
N GLY A 346 4.01 0.81 -18.18
CA GLY A 346 5.14 0.21 -18.89
C GLY A 346 4.86 0.07 -20.38
N GLY A 347 5.82 0.43 -21.23
CA GLY A 347 5.68 0.32 -22.68
C GLY A 347 4.48 1.11 -23.25
N ALA A 348 3.72 0.48 -24.15
CA ALA A 348 2.56 1.09 -24.83
C ALA A 348 1.21 0.82 -24.12
N LEU A 349 1.23 0.36 -22.87
CA LEU A 349 0.00 -0.01 -22.15
C LEU A 349 -0.75 1.23 -21.65
N GLU A 350 -1.94 1.53 -22.18
CA GLU A 350 -2.75 2.64 -21.66
C GLU A 350 -3.60 2.23 -20.46
N GLN A 351 -3.59 3.01 -19.38
CA GLN A 351 -4.49 2.81 -18.24
C GLN A 351 -5.68 3.77 -18.30
N LYS A 352 -6.86 3.22 -18.64
CA LYS A 352 -8.13 3.94 -18.80
C LYS A 352 -9.02 3.76 -17.57
N LEU A 353 -8.50 4.15 -16.41
CA LEU A 353 -9.22 4.13 -15.13
C LEU A 353 -9.69 5.55 -14.75
N LEU A 354 -8.75 6.38 -14.32
CA LEU A 354 -8.96 7.80 -14.01
C LEU A 354 -8.06 8.66 -14.92
N ASN A 355 -8.50 9.88 -15.20
CA ASN A 355 -7.72 10.83 -16.00
C ASN A 355 -6.65 11.52 -15.14
N PRO A 356 -5.35 11.29 -15.39
CA PRO A 356 -4.27 11.85 -14.57
C PRO A 356 -4.27 13.39 -14.53
N ALA A 357 -4.69 14.06 -15.61
CA ALA A 357 -4.72 15.53 -15.68
C ALA A 357 -5.83 16.17 -14.82
N ARG A 358 -6.77 15.36 -14.33
CA ARG A 358 -7.86 15.77 -13.43
C ARG A 358 -7.55 15.49 -11.96
N LEU A 359 -6.40 14.87 -11.65
CA LEU A 359 -5.99 14.51 -10.30
C LEU A 359 -5.04 15.54 -9.65
N ASP A 360 -4.70 16.62 -10.35
CA ASP A 360 -3.81 17.65 -9.82
C ASP A 360 -4.48 18.50 -8.74
N VAL A 361 -3.71 18.81 -7.69
CA VAL A 361 -4.06 19.85 -6.73
C VAL A 361 -3.79 21.21 -7.35
N ARG A 362 -4.80 22.08 -7.35
CA ARG A 362 -4.79 23.40 -7.99
C ARG A 362 -4.99 24.49 -6.93
N PRO A 363 -4.33 25.64 -7.08
CA PRO A 363 -4.56 26.79 -6.19
C PRO A 363 -5.88 27.52 -6.50
N THR A 364 -6.61 27.11 -7.54
CA THR A 364 -7.87 27.70 -7.98
C THR A 364 -9.00 26.70 -7.93
N HIS A 365 -10.21 27.20 -7.67
CA HIS A 365 -11.42 26.39 -7.62
C HIS A 365 -11.64 25.58 -8.89
N LEU A 366 -11.91 24.30 -8.73
CA LEU A 366 -12.32 23.43 -9.82
C LEU A 366 -13.83 23.57 -10.05
N GLU A 367 -14.23 23.75 -11.30
CA GLU A 367 -15.64 23.91 -11.67
C GLU A 367 -16.33 22.56 -11.94
N SER A 368 -15.65 21.63 -12.61
CA SER A 368 -16.25 20.36 -13.04
C SER A 368 -15.37 19.16 -12.73
N LEU A 369 -16.03 18.01 -12.45
CA LEU A 369 -15.42 16.69 -12.32
C LEU A 369 -15.53 15.88 -13.63
N ASP A 370 -15.99 16.52 -14.72
CA ASP A 370 -16.02 15.93 -16.05
C ASP A 370 -14.65 15.36 -16.44
N ASP A 371 -14.70 14.26 -17.17
CA ASP A 371 -13.53 13.50 -17.63
C ASP A 371 -12.64 12.94 -16.52
N LEU A 372 -12.98 13.05 -15.23
CA LEU A 372 -12.18 12.46 -14.16
C LEU A 372 -12.10 10.93 -14.29
N VAL A 373 -13.18 10.29 -14.77
CA VAL A 373 -13.32 8.84 -14.86
C VAL A 373 -13.48 8.43 -16.33
N TYR A 374 -12.57 7.59 -16.82
CA TYR A 374 -12.69 7.00 -18.16
C TYR A 374 -13.85 5.99 -18.22
N GLY A 375 -14.51 5.90 -19.39
CA GLY A 375 -15.64 4.98 -19.59
C GLY A 375 -16.87 5.31 -18.74
N SER A 376 -17.02 6.57 -18.33
CA SER A 376 -18.33 7.08 -17.92
C SER A 376 -19.19 7.22 -19.18
N ASP A 377 -20.40 6.65 -19.18
CA ASP A 377 -21.38 6.83 -20.25
C ASP A 377 -21.86 8.30 -20.25
N SER A 378 -21.00 9.21 -20.70
CA SER A 378 -21.29 10.65 -20.74
C SER A 378 -22.31 11.01 -21.83
N ALA A 379 -22.78 10.05 -22.62
CA ALA A 379 -23.82 10.25 -23.61
C ALA A 379 -25.23 10.49 -22.99
N THR A 380 -25.45 10.16 -21.71
CA THR A 380 -26.78 10.25 -21.07
C THR A 380 -26.87 11.18 -19.86
N ALA A 381 -25.77 11.70 -19.33
CA ALA A 381 -25.79 12.69 -18.24
C ALA A 381 -25.76 14.10 -18.86
N GLY A 382 -26.93 14.65 -19.19
CA GLY A 382 -27.05 16.01 -19.73
C GLY A 382 -26.28 16.99 -18.84
N LYS A 383 -25.49 17.87 -19.48
CA LYS A 383 -24.71 18.98 -18.89
C LYS A 383 -25.37 19.55 -17.63
N ARG A 384 -25.08 18.96 -16.46
CA ARG A 384 -25.48 19.54 -15.19
C ARG A 384 -24.48 20.66 -14.90
N ALA A 385 -24.98 21.77 -14.37
CA ALA A 385 -24.14 22.85 -13.86
C ALA A 385 -23.01 22.25 -12.98
N THR A 386 -21.78 22.73 -13.16
CA THR A 386 -20.58 22.46 -12.34
C THR A 386 -20.79 21.46 -11.19
N ASP A 387 -20.36 20.20 -11.39
CA ASP A 387 -20.54 19.10 -10.42
C ASP A 387 -20.16 19.51 -8.98
N VAL A 388 -19.15 20.37 -8.82
CA VAL A 388 -18.69 20.83 -7.51
C VAL A 388 -19.63 21.84 -6.86
N GLU A 389 -20.23 22.76 -7.61
CA GLU A 389 -21.22 23.70 -7.07
C GLU A 389 -22.51 22.96 -6.70
N ASN A 390 -22.92 21.98 -7.52
CA ASN A 390 -24.03 21.11 -7.16
C ASN A 390 -23.76 20.34 -5.86
N LEU A 391 -22.54 19.85 -5.65
CA LEU A 391 -22.14 19.23 -4.38
C LEU A 391 -22.26 20.22 -3.21
N LYS A 392 -21.80 21.47 -3.37
CA LYS A 392 -21.96 22.54 -2.37
C LYS A 392 -23.43 22.86 -2.07
N ILE A 393 -24.27 22.91 -3.09
CA ILE A 393 -25.73 23.09 -2.94
C ILE A 393 -26.34 21.89 -2.20
N GLN A 394 -25.91 20.67 -2.50
CA GLN A 394 -26.37 19.46 -1.80
C GLN A 394 -25.92 19.44 -0.34
N LEU A 395 -24.70 19.92 -0.05
CA LEU A 395 -24.21 20.10 1.33
C LEU A 395 -25.12 21.06 2.12
N ASP A 396 -25.51 22.19 1.53
CA ASP A 396 -26.44 23.13 2.19
C ASP A 396 -27.84 22.52 2.38
N LYS A 397 -28.32 21.76 1.39
CA LYS A 397 -29.66 21.14 1.42
C LYS A 397 -29.79 19.95 2.37
N ARG A 398 -28.70 19.27 2.73
CA ARG A 398 -28.76 18.12 3.64
C ARG A 398 -29.23 18.58 5.02
N ARG A 399 -30.51 18.31 5.30
CA ARG A 399 -31.17 18.60 6.58
C ARG A 399 -30.44 17.88 7.71
N ALA A 400 -29.65 18.61 8.49
CA ALA A 400 -29.33 18.24 9.86
C ALA A 400 -30.61 18.35 10.70
N ARG A 401 -31.50 17.34 10.64
CA ARG A 401 -32.60 17.26 11.60
C ARG A 401 -31.99 16.89 12.96
N GLY A 402 -31.73 17.89 13.79
CA GLY A 402 -31.43 17.72 15.21
C GLY A 402 -30.00 17.33 15.59
N LEU A 403 -29.03 17.42 14.67
CA LEU A 403 -27.62 17.17 14.97
C LEU A 403 -26.88 18.50 15.18
N SER A 404 -26.05 18.56 16.23
CA SER A 404 -25.10 19.65 16.49
C SER A 404 -24.14 19.85 15.32
N PRO A 405 -23.53 21.04 15.15
CA PRO A 405 -22.44 21.23 14.19
C PRO A 405 -21.39 20.13 14.37
N GLN A 406 -21.12 19.37 13.30
CA GLN A 406 -20.22 18.21 13.32
C GLN A 406 -18.79 18.57 12.89
N GLY A 407 -18.52 19.87 12.68
CA GLY A 407 -17.20 20.36 12.32
C GLY A 407 -16.69 19.79 11.00
N THR A 408 -15.36 19.77 10.87
CA THR A 408 -14.67 19.25 9.68
C THR A 408 -14.91 17.75 9.47
N ALA A 409 -15.04 16.98 10.54
CA ALA A 409 -15.29 15.54 10.45
C ALA A 409 -16.66 15.24 9.79
N GLY A 410 -17.74 15.88 10.24
CA GLY A 410 -19.05 15.68 9.63
C GLY A 410 -19.16 16.22 8.21
N LEU A 411 -18.36 17.26 7.87
CA LEU A 411 -18.24 17.74 6.50
C LEU A 411 -17.63 16.67 5.59
N LEU A 412 -16.56 16.01 6.03
CA LEU A 412 -15.91 14.91 5.31
C LEU A 412 -16.85 13.72 5.12
N ASP A 413 -17.56 13.30 6.18
CA ASP A 413 -18.54 12.21 6.11
C ASP A 413 -19.66 12.52 5.12
N THR A 414 -20.16 13.76 5.15
CA THR A 414 -21.22 14.18 4.22
C THR A 414 -20.70 14.22 2.78
N LEU A 415 -19.53 14.81 2.54
CA LEU A 415 -18.91 14.83 1.21
C LEU A 415 -18.64 13.41 0.69
N TRP A 416 -18.15 12.51 1.54
CA TRP A 416 -17.95 11.10 1.20
C TRP A 416 -19.24 10.49 0.66
N GLU A 417 -20.38 10.66 1.32
CA GLU A 417 -21.68 10.18 0.82
C GLU A 417 -22.13 10.84 -0.48
N LEU A 418 -21.88 12.14 -0.67
CA LEU A 418 -22.27 12.85 -1.89
C LEU A 418 -21.41 12.43 -3.10
N CYS A 419 -20.13 12.13 -2.89
CA CYS A 419 -19.21 11.67 -3.94
C CYS A 419 -19.50 10.25 -4.46
N ASP A 420 -20.41 9.51 -3.81
CA ASP A 420 -20.83 8.16 -4.16
C ASP A 420 -21.94 8.11 -5.23
N GLN A 421 -22.56 9.25 -5.55
CA GLN A 421 -23.59 9.33 -6.58
C GLN A 421 -22.97 9.09 -7.97
N PRO A 422 -23.65 8.35 -8.88
CA PRO A 422 -23.12 7.98 -10.19
C PRO A 422 -22.63 9.19 -11.00
#